data_AF-A0A1W9PJU2-F1
#
_entry.id   AF-A0A1W9PJU2-F1
#
_cell.length_a   1.000
_cell.length_b   1.000
_cell.length_c   1.000
_cell.angle_alpha   90.00
_cell.angle_beta   90.00
_cell.angle_gamma   90.00
#
_symmetry.space_group_name_H-M   'P 1'
#
loop_
_entity.id
_entity.type
_entity.pdbx_description
1 polymer ?
#
loop_
_entity_poly.entity_id
_entity_poly.type
_entity_poly.pdbx_seq_one_letter_code
_entity_poly.pdbx_strand_id
1 'polypeptide(L)'
;MSAGKIRLKSSLVFPFLSIVLIFASCSEERGPRFSADQIRAYANELYNRQLYSQAIREYQNYLANYSVNKNEEANITYIIANIYFDRLKDYENALAYYLKIRQLFPESKLQTEVSKKIVACLERLQRSEDAQQALEESAHLIPSKKTKRPGTVIAKIGDREITQGDLDFELQQLPPEIRSEYTSPEKKKEFLKRYIATELMYDTAKRKGLDRDKDVIEAAFQAKKYAMVQKLVEEEIRQKVHINDEDIELYYKANKEKYAEKDKKGKIVRQRPLSEVKSQVAQDLLLERQQAAYQNLIERMLKAENVAIYDDLIK
;
A
#
# COMPACT_ATOMS: atom_id res chain seq x y z
N MET A 1 2.70 106.45 -51.55
CA MET A 1 1.32 106.32 -51.03
C MET A 1 1.07 104.83 -50.83
N SER A 2 1.28 104.33 -49.61
CA SER A 2 0.23 104.03 -48.60
C SER A 2 -0.65 102.86 -49.05
N ALA A 3 -0.83 101.74 -48.34
CA ALA A 3 -0.57 101.28 -46.99
C ALA A 3 -0.42 99.74 -47.07
N GLY A 4 0.01 98.93 -46.11
CA GLY A 4 0.31 99.05 -44.69
C GLY A 4 0.87 97.69 -44.26
N LYS A 5 1.82 97.69 -43.32
CA LYS A 5 2.47 96.49 -42.77
C LYS A 5 1.69 95.94 -41.55
N ILE A 6 2.07 94.71 -41.19
CA ILE A 6 2.15 94.10 -39.83
C ILE A 6 1.08 93.02 -39.50
N ARG A 7 1.51 91.75 -39.47
CA ARG A 7 1.70 90.99 -38.19
C ARG A 7 2.61 89.77 -38.36
N LEU A 8 3.65 89.72 -37.51
CA LEU A 8 4.50 88.57 -37.16
C LEU A 8 3.65 87.46 -36.49
N LYS A 9 4.00 86.16 -36.48
CA LYS A 9 5.16 85.54 -35.81
C LYS A 9 5.33 84.04 -36.19
N SER A 10 6.59 83.62 -36.30
CA SER A 10 7.21 82.32 -35.93
C SER A 10 6.39 81.02 -35.93
N SER A 11 6.84 80.01 -36.68
CA SER A 11 7.78 78.99 -36.16
C SER A 11 8.07 77.93 -37.22
N LEU A 12 9.35 77.60 -37.35
CA LEU A 12 9.90 76.52 -38.16
C LEU A 12 9.69 75.20 -37.42
N VAL A 13 8.89 74.26 -37.93
CA VAL A 13 8.92 72.84 -37.50
C VAL A 13 8.59 71.93 -38.69
N PHE A 14 9.58 71.13 -39.09
CA PHE A 14 9.46 69.98 -39.99
C PHE A 14 8.48 68.95 -39.41
N PRO A 15 7.48 68.43 -40.17
CA PRO A 15 6.87 67.17 -39.81
C PRO A 15 7.64 66.04 -40.50
N PHE A 16 8.35 65.27 -39.69
CA PHE A 16 8.82 63.92 -39.97
C PHE A 16 7.62 63.10 -40.43
N LEU A 17 7.60 62.66 -41.69
CA LEU A 17 6.56 61.77 -42.22
C LEU A 17 6.80 60.36 -41.67
N SER A 18 6.39 60.14 -40.42
CA SER A 18 6.35 58.82 -39.81
C SER A 18 5.20 58.03 -40.44
N ILE A 19 5.55 57.17 -41.41
CA ILE A 19 4.66 56.13 -41.92
C ILE A 19 4.37 55.16 -40.78
N VAL A 20 3.23 55.31 -40.13
CA VAL A 20 2.67 54.30 -39.22
C VAL A 20 1.93 53.29 -40.11
N LEU A 21 2.65 52.26 -40.55
CA LEU A 21 2.06 51.04 -41.09
C LEU A 21 1.38 50.28 -39.94
N ILE A 22 0.09 50.53 -39.73
CA ILE A 22 -0.75 49.69 -38.88
C ILE A 22 -0.96 48.39 -39.64
N PHE A 23 -0.07 47.41 -39.45
CA PHE A 23 -0.38 46.03 -39.75
C PHE A 23 -1.44 45.57 -38.74
N ALA A 24 -2.71 45.77 -39.08
CA ALA A 24 -3.79 45.01 -38.49
C ALA A 24 -3.66 43.57 -38.97
N SER A 25 -2.74 42.82 -38.35
CA SER A 25 -2.75 41.38 -38.39
C SER A 25 -3.94 40.92 -37.57
N CYS A 26 -5.12 40.87 -38.20
CA CYS A 26 -6.22 40.07 -37.70
C CYS A 26 -5.77 38.61 -37.75
N SER A 27 -5.16 38.13 -36.67
CA SER A 27 -5.09 36.70 -36.38
C SER A 27 -6.52 36.25 -36.12
N GLU A 28 -7.18 35.68 -37.13
CA GLU A 28 -8.36 34.84 -36.92
C GLU A 28 -7.94 33.74 -35.93
N GLU A 29 -8.41 33.81 -34.69
CA GLU A 29 -8.36 32.67 -33.77
C GLU A 29 -9.23 31.56 -34.37
N ARG A 30 -8.62 30.68 -35.16
CA ARG A 30 -9.28 29.46 -35.62
C ARG A 30 -9.47 28.58 -34.39
N GLY A 31 -10.68 28.56 -33.87
CA GLY A 31 -11.08 27.64 -32.81
C GLY A 31 -10.81 26.18 -33.18
N PRO A 32 -10.85 25.27 -32.20
CA PRO A 32 -10.50 23.86 -32.40
C PRO A 32 -11.32 23.20 -33.51
N ARG A 33 -10.66 22.38 -34.34
CA ARG A 33 -11.26 21.72 -35.53
C ARG A 33 -12.40 20.75 -35.19
N PHE A 34 -12.38 20.16 -34.00
CA PHE A 34 -13.38 19.19 -33.52
C PHE A 34 -14.06 19.74 -32.27
N SER A 35 -15.31 19.33 -32.03
CA SER A 35 -16.01 19.74 -30.81
C SER A 35 -15.44 19.06 -29.56
N ALA A 36 -15.69 19.67 -28.40
CA ALA A 36 -15.29 19.14 -27.10
C ALA A 36 -15.80 17.70 -26.90
N ASP A 37 -17.09 17.47 -27.22
CA ASP A 37 -17.71 16.15 -27.12
C ASP A 37 -17.07 15.11 -28.05
N GLN A 38 -16.67 15.51 -29.27
CA GLN A 38 -15.98 14.60 -30.19
C GLN A 38 -14.63 14.14 -29.62
N ILE A 39 -13.83 15.06 -29.05
CA ILE A 39 -12.54 14.72 -28.45
C ILE A 39 -12.73 13.85 -27.20
N ARG A 40 -13.70 14.17 -26.34
CA ARG A 40 -14.00 13.37 -25.14
C ARG A 40 -14.49 11.96 -25.51
N ALA A 41 -15.35 11.83 -26.51
CA ALA A 41 -15.81 10.53 -27.01
C ALA A 41 -14.64 9.71 -27.59
N TYR A 42 -13.73 10.35 -28.32
CA TYR A 42 -12.53 9.69 -28.84
C TYR A 42 -11.61 9.20 -27.70
N ALA A 43 -11.37 10.02 -26.67
CA ALA A 43 -10.62 9.61 -25.48
C ALA A 43 -11.25 8.38 -24.77
N ASN A 44 -12.57 8.35 -24.65
CA ASN A 44 -13.30 7.22 -24.08
C ASN A 44 -13.14 5.94 -24.93
N GLU A 45 -13.22 6.04 -26.27
CA GLU A 45 -13.02 4.90 -27.16
C GLU A 45 -11.58 4.34 -27.02
N LEU A 46 -10.58 5.22 -26.98
CA LEU A 46 -9.19 4.82 -26.73
C LEU A 46 -9.05 4.06 -25.40
N TYR A 47 -9.68 4.55 -24.33
CA TYR A 47 -9.69 3.88 -23.04
C TYR A 47 -10.36 2.49 -23.10
N ASN A 48 -11.50 2.36 -23.78
CA ASN A 48 -12.22 1.09 -23.94
C ASN A 48 -11.42 0.05 -24.73
N ARG A 49 -10.58 0.52 -25.66
CA ARG A 49 -9.62 -0.31 -26.41
C ARG A 49 -8.31 -0.55 -25.67
N GLN A 50 -8.23 -0.14 -24.40
CA GLN A 50 -7.06 -0.29 -23.51
C GLN A 50 -5.82 0.51 -23.97
N LEU A 51 -6.02 1.50 -24.84
CA LEU A 51 -4.96 2.42 -25.30
C LEU A 51 -4.81 3.57 -24.29
N TYR A 52 -4.40 3.22 -23.07
CA TYR A 52 -4.48 4.11 -21.90
C TYR A 52 -3.63 5.37 -22.02
N SER A 53 -2.39 5.27 -22.51
CA SER A 53 -1.52 6.44 -22.69
C SER A 53 -2.05 7.41 -23.75
N GLN A 54 -2.65 6.88 -24.82
CA GLN A 54 -3.32 7.66 -25.86
C GLN A 54 -4.56 8.35 -25.29
N ALA A 55 -5.39 7.62 -24.54
CA ALA A 55 -6.58 8.16 -23.90
C ALA A 55 -6.25 9.32 -22.95
N ILE A 56 -5.22 9.16 -22.11
CA ILE A 56 -4.74 10.21 -21.22
C ILE A 56 -4.35 11.47 -22.00
N ARG A 57 -3.60 11.33 -23.12
CA ARG A 57 -3.22 12.47 -23.96
C ARG A 57 -4.44 13.21 -24.51
N GLU A 58 -5.47 12.48 -24.93
CA GLU A 58 -6.69 13.13 -25.44
C GLU A 58 -7.54 13.77 -24.34
N TYR A 59 -7.58 13.21 -23.12
CA TYR A 59 -8.18 13.90 -21.98
C TYR A 59 -7.39 15.15 -21.58
N GLN A 60 -6.05 15.13 -21.65
CA GLN A 60 -5.22 16.32 -21.41
C GLN A 60 -5.46 17.39 -22.49
N ASN A 61 -5.53 16.97 -23.75
CA ASN A 61 -5.89 17.82 -24.89
C ASN A 61 -7.27 18.46 -24.70
N TYR A 62 -8.26 17.68 -24.27
CA TYR A 62 -9.60 18.15 -23.91
C TYR A 62 -9.55 19.26 -22.86
N LEU A 63 -8.81 19.05 -21.77
CA LEU A 63 -8.68 20.05 -20.70
C LEU A 63 -7.91 21.31 -21.10
N ALA A 64 -6.98 21.20 -22.04
CA ALA A 64 -6.13 22.33 -22.45
C ALA A 64 -6.81 23.25 -23.47
N ASN A 65 -7.63 22.69 -24.36
CA ASN A 65 -8.10 23.40 -25.56
C ASN A 65 -9.60 23.70 -25.57
N TYR A 66 -10.35 23.26 -24.55
CA TYR A 66 -11.79 23.47 -24.48
C TYR A 66 -12.20 24.11 -23.15
N SER A 67 -13.12 25.07 -23.22
CA SER A 67 -13.70 25.70 -22.03
C SER A 67 -14.64 24.72 -21.34
N VAL A 68 -14.24 24.22 -20.18
CA VAL A 68 -15.04 23.34 -19.32
C VAL A 68 -15.25 23.98 -17.96
N ASN A 69 -16.36 23.64 -17.30
CA ASN A 69 -16.60 24.11 -15.95
C ASN A 69 -15.71 23.35 -14.94
N LYS A 70 -15.49 23.94 -13.76
CA LYS A 70 -14.61 23.36 -12.72
C LYS A 70 -14.99 21.94 -12.28
N ASN A 71 -16.29 21.61 -12.26
CA ASN A 71 -16.72 20.26 -11.87
C ASN A 71 -16.30 19.23 -12.91
N GLU A 72 -16.45 19.57 -14.19
CA GLU A 72 -16.03 18.72 -15.28
C GLU A 72 -14.51 18.61 -15.37
N GLU A 73 -13.77 19.71 -15.18
CA GLU A 73 -12.31 19.69 -15.11
C GLU A 73 -11.80 18.74 -14.01
N ALA A 74 -12.41 18.80 -12.82
CA ALA A 74 -12.11 17.89 -11.72
C ALA A 74 -12.42 16.42 -12.07
N ASN A 75 -13.56 16.16 -12.73
CA ASN A 75 -13.97 14.80 -13.13
C ASN A 75 -13.01 14.20 -14.17
N ILE A 76 -12.63 14.96 -15.21
CA ILE A 76 -11.68 14.47 -16.23
C ILE A 76 -10.29 14.28 -15.63
N THR A 77 -9.85 15.20 -14.75
CA THR A 77 -8.59 15.07 -14.01
C THR A 77 -8.59 13.79 -13.14
N TYR A 78 -9.73 13.45 -12.53
CA TYR A 78 -9.91 12.21 -11.75
C TYR A 78 -9.88 10.96 -12.63
N ILE A 79 -10.45 11.01 -13.83
CA ILE A 79 -10.36 9.92 -14.81
C ILE A 79 -8.90 9.66 -15.18
N ILE A 80 -8.13 10.70 -15.51
CA ILE A 80 -6.70 10.57 -15.81
C ILE A 80 -5.95 9.92 -14.63
N ALA A 81 -6.19 10.39 -13.41
CA ALA A 81 -5.59 9.84 -12.20
C ALA A 81 -5.89 8.34 -12.03
N ASN A 82 -7.15 7.93 -12.23
CA ASN A 82 -7.56 6.52 -12.13
C ASN A 82 -6.96 5.66 -13.24
N ILE A 83 -6.76 6.19 -14.46
CA ILE A 83 -6.08 5.43 -15.52
C ILE A 83 -4.64 5.13 -15.09
N TYR A 84 -3.91 6.12 -14.57
CA TYR A 84 -2.58 5.91 -14.02
C TYR A 84 -2.59 4.90 -12.85
N PHE A 85 -3.51 5.05 -11.89
CA PHE A 85 -3.58 4.22 -10.70
C PHE A 85 -4.00 2.76 -10.98
N ASP A 86 -5.10 2.57 -11.71
CA ASP A 86 -5.76 1.28 -11.86
C ASP A 86 -5.25 0.50 -13.07
N ARG A 87 -4.88 1.17 -14.17
CA ARG A 87 -4.49 0.51 -15.42
C ARG A 87 -2.98 0.45 -15.59
N LEU A 88 -2.30 1.58 -15.44
CA LEU A 88 -0.86 1.66 -15.66
C LEU A 88 -0.04 1.32 -14.42
N LYS A 89 -0.66 1.33 -13.23
CA LYS A 89 -0.01 1.17 -11.92
C LYS A 89 1.13 2.17 -11.70
N ASP A 90 1.06 3.31 -12.37
CA ASP A 90 1.98 4.43 -12.24
C ASP A 90 1.46 5.33 -11.12
N TYR A 91 1.87 4.97 -9.90
CA TYR A 91 1.36 5.62 -8.69
C TYR A 91 1.91 7.03 -8.49
N GLU A 92 3.05 7.37 -9.10
CA GLU A 92 3.62 8.71 -9.04
C GLU A 92 2.79 9.70 -9.86
N ASN A 93 2.48 9.35 -11.11
CA ASN A 93 1.61 10.18 -11.95
C ASN A 93 0.18 10.19 -11.40
N ALA A 94 -0.34 9.06 -10.90
CA ALA A 94 -1.63 9.04 -10.24
C ALA A 94 -1.69 10.02 -9.06
N LEU A 95 -0.69 9.99 -8.18
CA LEU A 95 -0.58 10.89 -7.03
C LEU A 95 -0.57 12.37 -7.47
N ALA A 96 0.22 12.71 -8.50
CA ALA A 96 0.29 14.07 -9.01
C ALA A 96 -1.08 14.60 -9.46
N TYR A 97 -1.86 13.77 -10.17
CA TYR A 97 -3.20 14.15 -10.61
C TYR A 97 -4.22 14.22 -9.46
N TYR A 98 -4.16 13.31 -8.49
CA TYR A 98 -5.03 13.43 -7.30
C TYR A 98 -4.71 14.67 -6.47
N LEU A 99 -3.42 15.03 -6.31
CA LEU A 99 -2.99 16.26 -5.66
C LEU A 99 -3.47 17.51 -6.41
N LYS A 100 -3.42 17.49 -7.76
CA LYS A 100 -3.99 18.56 -8.59
C LYS A 100 -5.46 18.80 -8.26
N ILE A 101 -6.25 17.74 -8.07
CA ILE A 101 -7.68 17.88 -7.74
C ILE A 101 -7.87 18.47 -6.36
N ARG A 102 -7.15 17.94 -5.36
CA ARG A 102 -7.20 18.42 -3.97
C ARG A 102 -6.89 19.91 -3.89
N GLN A 103 -5.87 20.36 -4.62
CA GLN A 103 -5.38 21.74 -4.57
C GLN A 103 -6.24 22.73 -5.37
N LEU A 104 -6.65 22.35 -6.59
CA LEU A 104 -7.26 23.30 -7.54
C LEU A 104 -8.80 23.25 -7.54
N PHE A 105 -9.40 22.17 -7.03
CA PHE A 105 -10.86 22.00 -7.00
C PHE A 105 -11.38 21.67 -5.58
N PRO A 106 -11.09 22.49 -4.56
CA PRO A 106 -11.45 22.21 -3.16
C PRO A 106 -12.96 22.01 -2.95
N GLU A 107 -13.81 22.67 -3.74
CA GLU A 107 -15.29 22.54 -3.68
C GLU A 107 -15.83 21.28 -4.38
N SER A 108 -14.98 20.46 -4.99
CA SER A 108 -15.41 19.26 -5.70
C SER A 108 -15.99 18.20 -4.75
N LYS A 109 -17.04 17.51 -5.18
CA LYS A 109 -17.60 16.35 -4.45
C LYS A 109 -16.62 15.16 -4.37
N LEU A 110 -15.51 15.20 -5.11
CA LEU A 110 -14.52 14.14 -5.16
C LEU A 110 -13.50 14.18 -4.00
N GLN A 111 -13.48 15.22 -3.16
CA GLN A 111 -12.43 15.43 -2.15
C GLN A 111 -12.20 14.22 -1.24
N THR A 112 -13.27 13.56 -0.79
CA THR A 112 -13.17 12.37 0.06
C THR A 112 -12.49 11.21 -0.66
N GLU A 113 -12.87 10.92 -1.91
CA GLU A 113 -12.30 9.81 -2.68
C GLU A 113 -10.87 10.11 -3.13
N VAL A 114 -10.60 11.36 -3.53
CA VAL A 114 -9.25 11.84 -3.86
C VAL A 114 -8.31 11.69 -2.67
N SER A 115 -8.75 12.06 -1.46
CA SER A 115 -7.94 11.92 -0.24
C SER A 115 -7.56 10.47 0.05
N LYS A 116 -8.51 9.53 -0.07
CA LYS A 116 -8.23 8.08 0.06
C LYS A 116 -7.24 7.60 -0.99
N LYS A 117 -7.40 8.05 -2.24
CA LYS A 117 -6.51 7.68 -3.34
C LYS A 117 -5.10 8.25 -3.19
N ILE A 118 -4.93 9.44 -2.62
CA ILE A 118 -3.62 10.01 -2.27
C ILE A 118 -2.90 9.11 -1.27
N VAL A 119 -3.57 8.74 -0.16
CA VAL A 119 -3.01 7.82 0.83
C VAL A 119 -2.62 6.50 0.19
N ALA A 120 -3.52 5.91 -0.61
CA ALA A 120 -3.23 4.65 -1.30
C ALA A 120 -2.05 4.75 -2.28
N CYS A 121 -1.88 5.87 -3.00
CA CYS A 121 -0.70 6.07 -3.85
C CYS A 121 0.58 6.10 -3.01
N LEU A 122 0.58 6.85 -1.91
CA LEU A 122 1.74 7.02 -1.04
C LEU A 122 2.13 5.68 -0.38
N GLU A 123 1.16 4.87 0.05
CA GLU A 123 1.40 3.51 0.54
C GLU A 123 2.02 2.61 -0.53
N ARG A 124 1.50 2.63 -1.76
CA ARG A 124 2.05 1.83 -2.88
C ARG A 124 3.45 2.25 -3.31
N LEU A 125 3.78 3.52 -3.10
CA LEU A 125 5.11 4.08 -3.30
C LEU A 125 6.03 3.88 -2.09
N GLN A 126 5.57 3.21 -1.03
CA GLN A 126 6.31 3.01 0.22
C GLN A 126 6.71 4.33 0.93
N ARG A 127 5.93 5.40 0.69
CA ARG A 127 6.08 6.73 1.29
C ARG A 127 5.21 6.84 2.55
N SER A 128 5.50 6.02 3.55
CA SER A 128 4.65 5.82 4.73
C SER A 128 4.38 7.09 5.55
N GLU A 129 5.37 7.98 5.67
CA GLU A 129 5.19 9.27 6.37
C GLU A 129 4.26 10.21 5.64
N ASP A 130 4.45 10.35 4.33
CA ASP A 130 3.57 11.16 3.49
C ASP A 130 2.15 10.58 3.50
N ALA A 131 2.02 9.25 3.48
CA ALA A 131 0.72 8.58 3.57
C ALA A 131 0.01 8.88 4.89
N GLN A 132 0.75 8.86 6.00
CA GLN A 132 0.22 9.20 7.31
C GLN A 132 -0.15 10.67 7.40
N GLN A 133 0.72 11.57 6.94
CA GLN A 133 0.43 13.00 6.91
C GLN A 133 -0.81 13.29 6.07
N ALA A 134 -0.91 12.71 4.86
CA ALA A 134 -2.09 12.85 4.01
C ALA A 134 -3.36 12.27 4.67
N LEU A 135 -3.23 11.17 5.42
CA LEU A 135 -4.34 10.60 6.20
C LEU A 135 -4.77 11.55 7.33
N GLU A 136 -3.83 12.15 8.06
CA GLU A 136 -4.09 13.13 9.12
C GLU A 136 -4.76 14.41 8.56
N GLU A 137 -4.23 14.93 7.45
CA GLU A 137 -4.84 16.05 6.71
C GLU A 137 -6.28 15.72 6.28
N SER A 138 -6.53 14.49 5.82
CA SER A 138 -7.87 14.04 5.42
C SER A 138 -8.81 13.78 6.59
N ALA A 139 -8.27 13.49 7.78
CA ALA A 139 -9.06 13.25 8.99
C ALA A 139 -9.74 14.53 9.53
N HIS A 140 -9.27 15.72 9.12
CA HIS A 140 -9.98 16.98 9.36
C HIS A 140 -11.17 17.20 8.41
N LEU A 141 -11.19 16.51 7.26
CA LEU A 141 -12.24 16.58 6.24
C LEU A 141 -13.26 15.44 6.35
N ILE A 142 -12.91 14.37 7.07
CA ILE A 142 -13.73 13.17 7.27
C ILE A 142 -14.00 13.05 8.78
N PRO A 143 -15.26 13.08 9.26
CA PRO A 143 -15.56 12.78 10.66
C PRO A 143 -14.92 11.44 11.02
N SER A 144 -13.93 11.48 11.91
CA SER A 144 -13.09 10.33 12.26
C SER A 144 -13.96 9.12 12.64
N LYS A 145 -14.07 8.19 11.71
CA LYS A 145 -14.28 6.78 12.01
C LYS A 145 -12.99 6.03 11.75
N LYS A 146 -11.89 6.43 12.42
CA LYS A 146 -10.88 5.43 12.83
C LYS A 146 -11.70 4.33 13.50
N THR A 147 -11.59 3.11 13.02
CA THR A 147 -12.33 1.96 13.51
C THR A 147 -11.98 1.73 14.98
N LYS A 148 -12.61 2.49 15.87
CA LYS A 148 -12.65 2.20 17.31
C LYS A 148 -13.28 0.83 17.39
N ARG A 149 -12.52 -0.17 17.85
CA ARG A 149 -13.16 -1.42 18.26
C ARG A 149 -14.16 -1.05 19.35
N PRO A 150 -15.40 -1.57 19.29
CA PRO A 150 -16.46 -1.15 20.19
C PRO A 150 -16.06 -1.39 21.65
N GLY A 151 -16.54 -0.54 22.56
CA GLY A 151 -16.31 -0.71 24.00
C GLY A 151 -16.02 0.61 24.72
N THR A 152 -16.03 0.55 26.05
CA THR A 152 -15.71 1.66 26.94
C THR A 152 -14.28 2.13 26.74
N VAL A 153 -14.04 3.44 26.77
CA VAL A 153 -12.68 4.01 26.76
C VAL A 153 -12.00 3.72 28.10
N ILE A 154 -10.87 3.03 28.05
CA ILE A 154 -10.12 2.59 29.24
C ILE A 154 -8.77 3.30 29.40
N ALA A 155 -8.27 3.96 28.35
CA ALA A 155 -7.10 4.84 28.42
C ALA A 155 -7.08 5.88 27.28
N LYS A 156 -6.23 6.90 27.42
CA LYS A 156 -5.97 7.91 26.40
C LYS A 156 -4.47 8.20 26.28
N ILE A 157 -4.00 8.39 25.04
CA ILE A 157 -2.64 8.84 24.69
C ILE A 157 -2.79 10.09 23.82
N GLY A 158 -2.67 11.28 24.41
CA GLY A 158 -3.07 12.53 23.76
C GLY A 158 -4.55 12.46 23.33
N ASP A 159 -4.81 12.65 22.05
CA ASP A 159 -6.16 12.55 21.46
C ASP A 159 -6.57 11.12 21.05
N ARG A 160 -5.65 10.15 21.12
CA ARG A 160 -5.97 8.73 20.84
C ARG A 160 -6.62 8.09 22.06
N GLU A 161 -7.83 7.58 21.89
CA GLU A 161 -8.52 6.76 22.88
C GLU A 161 -8.20 5.28 22.66
N ILE A 162 -8.02 4.53 23.74
CA ILE A 162 -7.89 3.07 23.76
C ILE A 162 -9.15 2.50 24.40
N THR A 163 -9.86 1.63 23.69
CA THR A 163 -11.11 1.02 24.17
C THR A 163 -10.90 -0.38 24.75
N GLN A 164 -11.90 -0.90 25.46
CA GLN A 164 -11.92 -2.29 25.90
C GLN A 164 -11.76 -3.27 24.73
N GLY A 165 -12.38 -2.98 23.57
CA GLY A 165 -12.25 -3.81 22.38
C GLY A 165 -10.84 -3.82 21.79
N ASP A 166 -10.07 -2.75 21.95
CA ASP A 166 -8.66 -2.73 21.57
C ASP A 166 -7.83 -3.64 22.48
N LEU A 167 -8.02 -3.55 23.80
CA LEU A 167 -7.34 -4.42 24.76
C LEU A 167 -7.64 -5.91 24.52
N ASP A 168 -8.91 -6.24 24.26
CA ASP A 168 -9.30 -7.62 24.01
C ASP A 168 -8.70 -8.16 22.71
N PHE A 169 -8.61 -7.33 21.66
CA PHE A 169 -7.97 -7.70 20.41
C PHE A 169 -6.48 -8.00 20.60
N GLU A 170 -5.76 -7.14 21.33
CA GLU A 170 -4.34 -7.33 21.61
C GLU A 170 -4.08 -8.59 22.46
N LEU A 171 -4.94 -8.87 23.44
CA LEU A 171 -4.89 -10.11 24.22
C LEU A 171 -5.14 -11.34 23.35
N GLN A 172 -5.99 -11.24 22.32
CA GLN A 172 -6.25 -12.36 21.41
C GLN A 172 -5.08 -12.67 20.47
N GLN A 173 -4.18 -11.71 20.22
CA GLN A 173 -2.96 -11.95 19.43
C GLN A 173 -1.92 -12.79 20.18
N LEU A 174 -2.04 -12.88 21.51
CA LEU A 174 -1.14 -13.71 22.30
C LEU A 174 -1.39 -15.20 22.07
N PRO A 175 -0.34 -16.04 22.10
CA PRO A 175 -0.49 -17.48 22.21
C PRO A 175 -1.45 -17.86 23.35
N PRO A 176 -2.31 -18.89 23.18
CA PRO A 176 -3.30 -19.28 24.18
C PRO A 176 -2.74 -19.47 25.59
N GLU A 177 -1.53 -20.01 25.68
CA GLU A 177 -0.82 -20.28 26.93
C GLU A 177 -0.53 -18.99 27.69
N ILE A 178 0.01 -17.99 26.99
CA ILE A 178 0.35 -16.68 27.56
C ILE A 178 -0.93 -15.88 27.86
N ARG A 179 -1.94 -15.98 26.98
CA ARG A 179 -3.23 -15.30 27.17
C ARG A 179 -3.92 -15.72 28.47
N SER A 180 -3.74 -16.97 28.89
CA SER A 180 -4.33 -17.51 30.13
C SER A 180 -3.83 -16.82 31.41
N GLU A 181 -2.67 -16.16 31.36
CA GLU A 181 -2.11 -15.39 32.47
C GLU A 181 -2.84 -14.05 32.70
N TYR A 182 -3.58 -13.55 31.70
CA TYR A 182 -4.25 -12.26 31.71
C TYR A 182 -5.76 -12.36 31.97
N THR A 183 -6.14 -13.16 32.95
CA THR A 183 -7.55 -13.44 33.29
C THR A 183 -8.10 -12.49 34.35
N SER A 184 -7.28 -12.05 35.32
CA SER A 184 -7.72 -11.11 36.37
C SER A 184 -7.71 -9.64 35.89
N PRO A 185 -8.57 -8.77 36.48
CA PRO A 185 -8.58 -7.34 36.17
C PRO A 185 -7.21 -6.66 36.37
N GLU A 186 -6.48 -7.04 37.41
CA GLU A 186 -5.15 -6.50 37.74
C GLU A 186 -4.14 -6.87 36.66
N LYS A 187 -4.14 -8.13 36.21
CA LYS A 187 -3.27 -8.60 35.14
C LYS A 187 -3.62 -7.97 33.79
N LYS A 188 -4.90 -7.78 33.48
CA LYS A 188 -5.33 -7.03 32.29
C LYS A 188 -4.88 -5.56 32.35
N LYS A 189 -4.91 -4.93 33.53
CA LYS A 189 -4.39 -3.57 33.72
C LYS A 189 -2.88 -3.51 33.56
N GLU A 190 -2.15 -4.52 34.01
CA GLU A 190 -0.70 -4.66 33.76
C GLU A 190 -0.40 -4.77 32.26
N PHE A 191 -1.14 -5.62 31.55
CA PHE A 191 -1.04 -5.73 30.10
C PHE A 191 -1.34 -4.41 29.40
N LEU A 192 -2.43 -3.72 29.77
CA LEU A 192 -2.80 -2.42 29.21
C LEU A 192 -1.69 -1.39 29.41
N LYS A 193 -1.07 -1.34 30.60
CA LYS A 193 0.08 -0.45 30.85
C LYS A 193 1.26 -0.78 29.94
N ARG A 194 1.57 -2.07 29.74
CA ARG A 194 2.64 -2.50 28.84
C ARG A 194 2.32 -2.11 27.39
N TYR A 195 1.09 -2.34 26.94
CA TYR A 195 0.63 -1.93 25.61
C TYR A 195 0.79 -0.42 25.39
N ILE A 196 0.32 0.40 26.32
CA ILE A 196 0.48 1.86 26.27
C ILE A 196 1.96 2.25 26.22
N ALA A 197 2.81 1.60 27.02
CA ALA A 197 4.25 1.87 27.01
C ALA A 197 4.88 1.57 25.63
N THR A 198 4.50 0.45 25.01
CA THR A 198 4.94 0.10 23.65
C THR A 198 4.51 1.17 22.64
N GLU A 199 3.26 1.63 22.69
CA GLU A 199 2.76 2.69 21.79
C GLU A 199 3.54 3.99 21.96
N LEU A 200 3.81 4.41 23.20
CA LEU A 200 4.61 5.61 23.48
C LEU A 200 6.06 5.48 22.98
N MET A 201 6.65 4.30 23.11
CA MET A 201 7.99 4.02 22.58
C MET A 201 8.00 4.04 21.05
N TYR A 202 6.96 3.48 20.41
CA TYR A 202 6.80 3.51 18.96
C TYR A 202 6.63 4.94 18.43
N ASP A 203 5.77 5.75 19.06
CA ASP A 203 5.62 7.16 18.71
C ASP A 203 6.96 7.93 18.88
N THR A 204 7.77 7.55 19.86
CA THR A 204 9.10 8.12 20.05
C THR A 204 10.10 7.66 18.99
N ALA A 205 10.07 6.39 18.58
CA ALA A 205 10.89 5.85 17.50
C ALA A 205 10.58 6.57 16.18
N LYS A 206 9.30 6.82 15.89
CA LYS A 206 8.86 7.58 14.70
C LYS A 206 9.32 9.03 14.73
N ARG A 207 9.18 9.73 15.87
CA ARG A 207 9.72 11.10 16.01
C ARG A 207 11.23 11.17 15.82
N LYS A 208 11.95 10.07 16.07
CA LYS A 208 13.37 9.93 15.80
C LYS A 208 13.69 9.54 14.35
N GLY A 209 12.69 9.32 13.51
CA GLY A 209 12.87 8.92 12.11
C GLY A 209 13.41 7.48 11.95
N LEU A 210 13.22 6.60 12.94
CA LEU A 210 13.71 5.22 12.88
C LEU A 210 12.99 4.37 11.82
N ASP A 211 11.86 4.83 11.32
CA ASP A 211 11.19 4.26 10.14
C ASP A 211 11.95 4.48 8.83
N ARG A 212 12.90 5.43 8.79
CA ARG A 212 13.85 5.64 7.69
C ARG A 212 15.21 4.99 7.92
N ASP A 213 15.42 4.39 9.09
CA ASP A 213 16.66 3.72 9.41
C ASP A 213 16.83 2.47 8.55
N LYS A 214 18.03 2.29 7.98
CA LYS A 214 18.28 1.21 7.03
C LYS A 214 18.16 -0.18 7.67
N ASP A 215 18.60 -0.33 8.91
CA ASP A 215 18.55 -1.61 9.61
C ASP A 215 17.11 -1.95 9.97
N VAL A 216 16.30 -0.95 10.35
CA VAL A 216 14.86 -1.13 10.61
C VAL A 216 14.09 -1.50 9.34
N ILE A 217 14.37 -0.80 8.22
CA ILE A 217 13.73 -1.11 6.93
C ILE A 217 14.07 -2.54 6.48
N GLU A 218 15.34 -2.93 6.57
CA GLU A 218 15.78 -4.27 6.18
C GLU A 218 15.16 -5.33 7.10
N ALA A 219 15.17 -5.10 8.42
CA ALA A 219 14.54 -6.01 9.38
C ALA A 219 13.03 -6.18 9.10
N ALA A 220 12.32 -5.09 8.81
CA ALA A 220 10.90 -5.13 8.46
C ALA A 220 10.66 -5.88 7.14
N PHE A 221 11.51 -5.67 6.13
CA PHE A 221 11.46 -6.38 4.86
C PHE A 221 11.65 -7.89 5.06
N GLN A 222 12.67 -8.30 5.81
CA GLN A 222 12.91 -9.71 6.12
C GLN A 222 11.78 -10.32 6.96
N ALA A 223 11.28 -9.61 7.98
CA ALA A 223 10.17 -10.08 8.80
C ALA A 223 8.91 -10.36 7.95
N LYS A 224 8.59 -9.45 7.02
CA LYS A 224 7.49 -9.64 6.07
C LYS A 224 7.71 -10.86 5.18
N LYS A 225 8.92 -11.00 4.61
CA LYS A 225 9.28 -12.15 3.78
C LYS A 225 9.09 -13.46 4.54
N TYR A 226 9.59 -13.56 5.77
CA TYR A 226 9.44 -14.77 6.59
C TYR A 226 7.98 -15.06 6.95
N ALA A 227 7.19 -14.04 7.30
CA ALA A 227 5.77 -14.22 7.59
C ALA A 227 5.00 -14.77 6.37
N MET A 228 5.31 -14.28 5.16
CA MET A 228 4.73 -14.78 3.92
C MET A 228 5.11 -16.25 3.65
N VAL A 229 6.37 -16.61 3.85
CA VAL A 229 6.84 -18.00 3.72
C VAL A 229 6.16 -18.92 4.74
N GLN A 230 6.06 -18.48 6.00
CA GLN A 230 5.40 -19.26 7.05
C GLN A 230 3.92 -19.47 6.73
N LYS A 231 3.23 -18.44 6.22
CA LYS A 231 1.83 -18.54 5.80
C LYS A 231 1.66 -19.52 4.63
N LEU A 232 2.57 -19.49 3.66
CA LEU A 232 2.57 -20.46 2.55
C LEU A 232 2.77 -21.90 3.06
N VAL A 233 3.72 -22.12 3.97
CA VAL A 233 3.96 -23.45 4.58
C VAL A 233 2.73 -23.93 5.35
N GLU A 234 2.05 -23.04 6.07
CA GLU A 234 0.80 -23.38 6.75
C GLU A 234 -0.26 -23.89 5.77
N GLU A 235 -0.51 -23.13 4.70
CA GLU A 235 -1.56 -23.43 3.71
C GLU A 235 -1.22 -24.63 2.81
N GLU A 236 0.02 -24.73 2.35
CA GLU A 236 0.44 -25.74 1.37
C GLU A 236 0.88 -27.05 2.01
N ILE A 237 1.22 -27.05 3.30
CA ILE A 237 1.78 -28.23 3.99
C ILE A 237 0.95 -28.57 5.23
N ARG A 238 0.94 -27.71 6.26
CA ARG A 238 0.38 -28.07 7.57
C ARG A 238 -1.13 -28.36 7.50
N GLN A 239 -1.87 -27.62 6.69
CA GLN A 239 -3.31 -27.82 6.50
C GLN A 239 -3.66 -29.00 5.58
N LYS A 240 -2.72 -29.46 4.73
CA LYS A 240 -2.95 -30.53 3.75
C LYS A 240 -2.44 -31.89 4.23
N VAL A 241 -1.48 -31.92 5.15
CA VAL A 241 -0.94 -33.16 5.72
C VAL A 241 -1.86 -33.65 6.83
N HIS A 242 -2.48 -34.80 6.60
CA HIS A 242 -3.29 -35.50 7.59
C HIS A 242 -2.67 -36.89 7.88
N ILE A 243 -2.86 -37.37 9.10
CA ILE A 243 -2.49 -38.72 9.53
C ILE A 243 -3.71 -39.41 10.11
N ASN A 244 -3.85 -40.70 9.87
CA ASN A 244 -4.89 -41.52 10.48
C ASN A 244 -4.29 -42.61 11.38
N ASP A 245 -5.12 -43.38 12.07
CA ASP A 245 -4.67 -44.42 13.00
C ASP A 245 -3.91 -45.56 12.30
N GLU A 246 -4.29 -45.90 11.07
CA GLU A 246 -3.62 -46.93 10.26
C GLU A 246 -2.19 -46.50 9.91
N ASP A 247 -2.01 -45.23 9.54
CA ASP A 247 -0.70 -44.64 9.25
C ASP A 247 0.22 -44.72 10.47
N ILE A 248 -0.31 -44.41 11.66
CA ILE A 248 0.42 -44.47 12.94
C ILE A 248 0.85 -45.92 13.23
N GLU A 249 -0.04 -46.89 13.02
CA GLU A 249 0.28 -48.29 13.19
C GLU A 249 1.38 -48.78 12.24
N LEU A 250 1.28 -48.43 10.96
CA LEU A 250 2.29 -48.80 9.95
C LEU A 250 3.65 -48.18 10.30
N TYR A 251 3.65 -46.89 10.65
CA TYR A 251 4.87 -46.17 10.99
C TYR A 251 5.54 -46.75 12.24
N TYR A 252 4.78 -47.09 13.29
CA TYR A 252 5.31 -47.79 14.45
C TYR A 252 5.89 -49.16 14.10
N LYS A 253 5.20 -49.96 13.27
CA LYS A 253 5.66 -51.29 12.84
C LYS A 253 6.98 -51.20 12.05
N ALA A 254 7.13 -50.19 11.20
CA ALA A 254 8.35 -49.94 10.42
C ALA A 254 9.50 -49.40 11.28
N ASN A 255 9.20 -48.65 12.35
CA ASN A 255 10.19 -47.95 13.17
C ASN A 255 10.28 -48.45 14.62
N LYS A 256 9.97 -49.74 14.88
CA LYS A 256 9.87 -50.30 16.24
C LYS A 256 11.08 -50.01 17.12
N GLU A 257 12.28 -50.09 16.55
CA GLU A 257 13.52 -49.85 17.28
C GLU A 257 13.65 -48.42 17.83
N LYS A 258 13.05 -47.41 17.16
CA LYS A 258 13.05 -46.01 17.61
C LYS A 258 12.31 -45.83 18.94
N TYR A 259 11.34 -46.70 19.21
CA TYR A 259 10.46 -46.64 20.38
C TYR A 259 10.80 -47.69 21.44
N ALA A 260 11.93 -48.39 21.28
CA ALA A 260 12.39 -49.39 22.23
C ALA A 260 13.15 -48.74 23.41
N GLU A 261 12.98 -49.29 24.61
CA GLU A 261 13.87 -48.98 25.73
C GLU A 261 15.22 -49.64 25.48
N LYS A 262 16.30 -48.87 25.60
CA LYS A 262 17.68 -49.33 25.39
C LYS A 262 18.49 -49.16 26.67
N ASP A 263 19.41 -50.10 26.93
CA ASP A 263 20.37 -49.98 28.03
C ASP A 263 21.46 -48.94 27.72
N LYS A 264 22.40 -48.71 28.66
CA LYS A 264 23.51 -47.77 28.49
C LYS A 264 24.46 -48.13 27.34
N LYS A 265 24.39 -49.36 26.81
CA LYS A 265 25.18 -49.85 25.68
C LYS A 265 24.39 -49.82 24.36
N GLY A 266 23.15 -49.30 24.38
CA GLY A 266 22.29 -49.21 23.21
C GLY A 266 21.54 -50.50 22.86
N LYS A 267 21.62 -51.55 23.69
CA LYS A 267 20.90 -52.81 23.44
C LYS A 267 19.44 -52.67 23.88
N ILE A 268 18.51 -53.08 23.03
CA ILE A 268 17.08 -53.09 23.35
C ILE A 268 16.83 -54.02 24.55
N VAL A 269 16.25 -53.46 25.61
CA VAL A 269 15.84 -54.16 26.82
C VAL A 269 14.33 -54.41 26.87
N ARG A 270 13.52 -53.52 26.26
CA ARG A 270 12.06 -53.68 26.18
C ARG A 270 11.51 -52.99 24.94
N GLN A 271 10.62 -53.67 24.22
CA GLN A 271 9.82 -53.03 23.17
C GLN A 271 8.57 -52.42 23.80
N ARG A 272 8.44 -51.09 23.78
CA ARG A 272 7.25 -50.40 24.29
C ARG A 272 6.09 -50.61 23.31
N PRO A 273 4.92 -51.11 23.73
CA PRO A 273 3.78 -51.31 22.83
C PRO A 273 3.25 -49.98 22.29
N LEU A 274 2.59 -50.01 21.13
CA LEU A 274 2.06 -48.80 20.49
C LEU A 274 1.15 -47.98 21.42
N SER A 275 0.35 -48.64 22.25
CA SER A 275 -0.51 -47.95 23.24
C SER A 275 0.26 -47.03 24.19
N GLU A 276 1.52 -47.35 24.51
CA GLU A 276 2.38 -46.52 25.39
C GLU A 276 3.07 -45.37 24.64
N VAL A 277 3.16 -45.44 23.32
CA VAL A 277 3.91 -44.47 22.49
C VAL A 277 3.08 -43.79 21.40
N LYS A 278 1.77 -44.06 21.32
CA LYS A 278 0.91 -43.63 20.20
C LYS A 278 1.05 -42.14 19.88
N SER A 279 1.04 -41.26 20.90
CA SER A 279 1.19 -39.81 20.71
C SER A 279 2.57 -39.42 20.17
N GLN A 280 3.64 -40.08 20.65
CA GLN A 280 5.00 -39.85 20.17
C GLN A 280 5.15 -40.31 18.72
N VAL A 281 4.65 -41.51 18.39
CA VAL A 281 4.64 -42.06 17.04
C VAL A 281 3.86 -41.15 16.09
N ALA A 282 2.69 -40.65 16.51
CA ALA A 282 1.88 -39.73 15.71
C ALA A 282 2.59 -38.40 15.44
N GLN A 283 3.25 -37.82 16.45
CA GLN A 283 4.01 -36.59 16.29
C GLN A 283 5.21 -36.76 15.36
N ASP A 284 5.96 -37.86 15.52
CA ASP A 284 7.11 -38.19 14.68
C ASP A 284 6.67 -38.39 13.21
N LEU A 285 5.60 -39.16 12.99
CA LEU A 285 5.02 -39.36 11.65
C LEU A 285 4.55 -38.05 11.03
N LEU A 286 3.85 -37.20 11.79
CA LEU A 286 3.37 -35.91 11.31
C LEU A 286 4.53 -35.02 10.87
N LEU A 287 5.59 -34.94 11.69
CA LEU A 287 6.78 -34.15 11.37
C LEU A 287 7.47 -34.66 10.11
N GLU A 288 7.63 -35.97 9.97
CA GLU A 288 8.24 -36.62 8.80
C GLU A 288 7.44 -36.36 7.52
N ARG A 289 6.11 -36.49 7.58
CA ARG A 289 5.23 -36.16 6.44
C ARG A 289 5.27 -34.68 6.08
N GLN A 290 5.27 -33.79 7.06
CA GLN A 290 5.41 -32.34 6.82
C GLN A 290 6.77 -32.01 6.19
N GLN A 291 7.84 -32.64 6.65
CA GLN A 291 9.18 -32.46 6.07
C GLN A 291 9.25 -32.99 4.63
N ALA A 292 8.70 -34.17 4.35
CA ALA A 292 8.64 -34.71 3.00
C ALA A 292 7.80 -33.83 2.05
N ALA A 293 6.63 -33.36 2.51
CA ALA A 293 5.80 -32.42 1.76
C ALA A 293 6.52 -31.08 1.49
N TYR A 294 7.28 -30.57 2.47
CA TYR A 294 8.12 -29.39 2.29
C TYR A 294 9.18 -29.60 1.20
N GLN A 295 9.93 -30.71 1.26
CA GLN A 295 10.95 -31.02 0.26
C GLN A 295 10.34 -31.14 -1.15
N ASN A 296 9.23 -31.85 -1.28
CA ASN A 296 8.52 -32.01 -2.56
C ASN A 296 8.03 -30.65 -3.11
N LEU A 297 7.55 -29.75 -2.25
CA LEU A 297 7.13 -28.41 -2.66
C LEU A 297 8.33 -27.61 -3.19
N ILE A 298 9.43 -27.61 -2.45
CA ILE A 298 10.66 -26.89 -2.85
C ILE A 298 11.19 -27.45 -4.16
N GLU A 299 11.32 -28.78 -4.30
CA GLU A 299 11.83 -29.42 -5.52
C GLU A 299 10.98 -29.03 -6.74
N ARG A 300 9.65 -29.07 -6.60
CA ARG A 300 8.73 -28.62 -7.65
C ARG A 300 8.94 -27.16 -8.03
N MET A 301 9.13 -26.27 -7.06
CA MET A 301 9.36 -24.85 -7.30
C MET A 301 10.71 -24.60 -7.97
N LEU A 302 11.78 -25.25 -7.50
CA LEU A 302 13.12 -25.16 -8.11
C LEU A 302 13.08 -25.59 -9.58
N LYS A 303 12.39 -26.70 -9.88
CA LYS A 303 12.21 -27.19 -11.24
C LYS A 303 11.38 -26.26 -12.11
N ALA A 304 10.25 -25.75 -11.58
CA ALA A 304 9.36 -24.86 -12.32
C ALA A 304 10.03 -23.53 -12.70
N GLU A 305 10.87 -23.01 -11.81
CA GLU A 305 11.60 -21.75 -11.99
C GLU A 305 12.97 -21.95 -12.67
N ASN A 306 13.31 -23.17 -13.09
CA ASN A 306 14.59 -23.52 -13.70
C ASN A 306 15.80 -23.02 -12.89
N VAL A 307 15.77 -23.20 -11.57
CA VAL A 307 16.83 -22.72 -10.68
C VAL A 307 18.12 -23.48 -10.95
N ALA A 308 19.19 -22.77 -11.30
CA ALA A 308 20.54 -23.29 -11.40
C ALA A 308 21.32 -23.01 -10.12
N ILE A 309 21.87 -24.06 -9.51
CA ILE A 309 22.76 -23.96 -8.34
C ILE A 309 24.18 -24.30 -8.80
N TYR A 310 25.12 -23.38 -8.59
CA TYR A 310 26.52 -23.53 -8.93
C TYR A 310 27.30 -23.95 -7.68
N ASP A 311 27.16 -25.23 -7.30
CA ASP A 311 27.70 -25.77 -6.04
C ASP A 311 29.22 -25.62 -5.92
N ASP A 312 29.93 -25.64 -7.04
CA ASP A 312 31.38 -25.46 -7.16
C ASP A 312 31.87 -24.05 -6.77
N LEU A 313 30.97 -23.06 -6.74
CA LEU A 313 31.26 -21.68 -6.36
C LEU A 313 30.91 -21.34 -4.91
N ILE A 314 30.27 -22.26 -4.18
CA ILE A 314 29.91 -22.08 -2.78
C ILE A 314 31.13 -22.44 -1.91
N LYS A 315 31.63 -21.47 -1.14
CA LYS A 315 32.79 -21.63 -0.23
C LYS A 315 32.39 -22.15 1.15
#